data_AF-A0A9E2PNU1-F1
#
_entry.id   AF-A0A9E2PNU1-F1
#
_cell.length_a   1.000
_cell.length_b   1.000
_cell.length_c   1.000
_cell.angle_alpha   90.00
_cell.angle_beta   90.00
_cell.angle_gamma   90.00
#
_symmetry.space_group_name_H-M   'P 1'
#
loop_
_entity.id
_entity.type
_entity.pdbx_description
1 polymer ?
#
loop_
_entity_poly.entity_id
_entity_poly.type
_entity_poly.pdbx_seq_one_letter_code
_entity_poly.pdbx_strand_id
1 'polypeptide(L)'
;LLTTYYRAKSVTNKRSIAQVKKVDLDQLPIRIIDFSNPADKSCHDRMVALVEQMLALHKQLAAAKTPQEQTALSRQITATDAQIDRLVYELYGLTAEEIKIVEGS
;
A
#
# COMPACT_ATOMS: atom_id res chain seq x y z
N LEU A 1 -3.07 -4.87 2.61
CA LEU A 1 -4.40 -5.23 2.02
C LEU A 1 -4.34 -5.85 0.62
N LEU A 2 -3.91 -5.11 -0.41
CA LEU A 2 -3.87 -5.57 -1.80
C LEU A 2 -2.99 -6.81 -2.01
N THR A 3 -1.85 -6.86 -1.31
CA THR A 3 -0.97 -8.03 -1.28
C THR A 3 -1.67 -9.29 -0.75
N THR A 4 -2.49 -9.15 0.29
CA THR A 4 -3.27 -10.24 0.89
C THR A 4 -4.32 -10.74 -0.10
N TYR A 5 -5.06 -9.84 -0.75
CA TYR A 5 -6.03 -10.19 -1.80
C TYR A 5 -5.36 -10.91 -2.97
N TYR A 6 -4.25 -10.38 -3.46
CA TYR A 6 -3.47 -10.97 -4.54
C TYR A 6 -2.98 -12.38 -4.18
N ARG A 7 -2.44 -12.58 -2.97
CA ARG A 7 -2.01 -13.91 -2.49
C ARG A 7 -3.17 -14.89 -2.37
N ALA A 8 -4.34 -14.44 -1.95
CA ALA A 8 -5.51 -15.29 -1.76
C ALA A 8 -6.18 -15.69 -3.09
N LYS A 9 -6.31 -14.76 -4.05
CA LYS A 9 -7.08 -14.97 -5.29
C LYS A 9 -6.24 -15.27 -6.52
N SER A 10 -5.07 -14.66 -6.68
CA SER A 10 -4.31 -14.71 -7.93
C SER A 10 -3.22 -15.79 -7.94
N VAL A 11 -2.84 -16.35 -6.78
CA VAL A 11 -1.86 -17.43 -6.70
C VAL A 11 -2.56 -18.77 -6.98
N THR A 12 -2.77 -19.08 -8.25
CA THR A 12 -3.36 -20.36 -8.69
C THR A 12 -2.38 -21.53 -8.57
N ASN A 13 -1.07 -21.25 -8.49
CA ASN A 13 -0.04 -22.29 -8.34
C ASN A 13 1.17 -21.79 -7.53
N LYS A 14 1.33 -22.29 -6.28
CA LYS A 14 2.43 -21.91 -5.37
C LYS A 14 3.83 -22.40 -5.81
N ARG A 15 3.91 -23.24 -6.86
CA ARG A 15 5.14 -23.88 -7.35
C ARG A 15 5.55 -23.47 -8.78
N SER A 16 4.83 -22.57 -9.45
CA SER A 16 5.19 -22.08 -10.78
C SER A 16 5.37 -20.56 -10.80
N ILE A 17 5.92 -20.05 -11.90
CA ILE A 17 5.98 -18.62 -12.20
C ILE A 17 4.58 -18.02 -12.05
N ALA A 18 4.47 -16.94 -11.27
CA ALA A 18 3.21 -16.24 -11.09
C ALA A 18 2.77 -15.64 -12.44
N GLN A 19 1.68 -16.15 -13.00
CA GLN A 19 1.02 -15.52 -14.14
C GLN A 19 -0.14 -14.70 -13.62
N VAL A 20 -0.08 -13.38 -13.83
CA VAL A 20 -1.21 -12.47 -13.59
C VAL A 20 -1.93 -12.29 -14.91
N LYS A 21 -3.16 -12.82 -15.03
CA LYS A 21 -3.96 -12.62 -16.24
C LYS A 21 -4.76 -11.32 -16.09
N LYS A 22 -5.11 -10.70 -17.23
CA LYS A 22 -5.97 -9.51 -17.24
C LYS A 22 -7.28 -9.70 -16.45
N VAL A 23 -7.88 -10.88 -16.58
CA VAL A 23 -9.11 -11.25 -15.84
C VAL A 23 -8.94 -11.29 -14.32
N ASP A 24 -7.71 -11.48 -13.83
CA ASP A 24 -7.41 -11.46 -12.39
C ASP A 24 -7.23 -10.01 -11.89
N LEU A 25 -6.72 -9.13 -12.75
CA LEU A 25 -6.60 -7.69 -12.48
C LEU A 25 -7.96 -7.00 -12.46
N ASP A 26 -8.87 -7.37 -13.38
CA ASP A 26 -10.23 -6.83 -13.43
C ASP A 26 -11.07 -7.19 -12.19
N GLN A 27 -10.66 -8.23 -11.45
CA GLN A 27 -11.30 -8.63 -10.19
C GLN A 27 -10.70 -7.94 -8.95
N LEU A 28 -9.68 -7.11 -9.09
CA LEU A 28 -9.15 -6.37 -7.96
C LEU A 28 -10.22 -5.38 -7.49
N PRO A 29 -10.56 -5.36 -6.19
CA PRO A 29 -11.51 -4.40 -5.64
C PRO A 29 -10.81 -3.03 -5.53
N ILE A 30 -10.51 -2.40 -6.66
CA ILE A 30 -9.93 -1.07 -6.71
C ILE A 30 -11.10 -0.08 -6.68
N ARG A 31 -11.24 0.65 -5.59
CA ARG A 31 -12.22 1.72 -5.49
C ARG A 31 -11.92 2.80 -6.53
N ILE A 32 -12.88 3.08 -7.40
CA ILE A 32 -12.80 4.23 -8.33
C ILE A 32 -13.02 5.49 -7.51
N ILE A 33 -12.07 6.43 -7.59
CA ILE A 33 -12.13 7.71 -6.87
C ILE A 33 -13.02 8.66 -7.66
N ASP A 34 -14.04 9.20 -7.01
CA ASP A 34 -14.87 10.26 -7.60
C ASP A 34 -14.27 11.63 -7.28
N PHE A 35 -13.62 12.24 -8.27
CA PHE A 35 -13.02 13.58 -8.15
C PHE A 35 -14.05 14.71 -7.99
N SER A 36 -15.34 14.43 -8.25
CA SER A 36 -16.44 15.38 -8.04
C SER A 36 -16.82 15.48 -6.56
N ASN A 37 -16.53 14.44 -5.77
CA ASN A 37 -16.75 14.43 -4.34
C ASN A 37 -15.53 15.02 -3.59
N PRO A 38 -15.69 16.13 -2.85
CA PRO A 38 -14.58 16.77 -2.15
C PRO A 38 -13.95 15.89 -1.07
N ALA A 39 -14.72 14.97 -0.47
CA ALA A 39 -14.17 14.02 0.51
C ALA A 39 -13.22 13.02 -0.14
N ASP A 40 -13.63 12.42 -1.26
CA ASP A 40 -12.80 11.46 -2.01
C ASP A 40 -11.55 12.13 -2.59
N LYS A 41 -11.69 13.37 -3.09
CA LYS A 41 -10.55 14.16 -3.55
C LYS A 41 -9.57 14.46 -2.41
N SER A 42 -10.05 14.86 -1.23
CA SER A 42 -9.16 15.14 -0.09
C SER A 42 -8.44 13.87 0.40
N CYS A 43 -9.10 12.71 0.38
CA CYS A 43 -8.46 11.44 0.70
C CYS A 43 -7.39 11.08 -0.32
N HIS A 44 -7.69 11.24 -1.61
CA HIS A 44 -6.73 11.04 -2.70
C HIS A 44 -5.51 11.96 -2.56
N ASP A 45 -5.70 13.26 -2.37
CA ASP A 45 -4.61 14.23 -2.28
C ASP A 45 -3.70 13.93 -1.09
N ARG A 46 -4.28 13.48 0.04
CA ARG A 46 -3.52 13.02 1.21
C ARG A 46 -2.73 11.75 0.93
N MET A 47 -3.30 10.81 0.19
CA MET A 47 -2.62 9.58 -0.24
C MET A 47 -1.45 9.90 -1.17
N VAL A 48 -1.65 10.79 -2.14
CA VAL A 48 -0.60 11.25 -3.07
C VAL A 48 0.56 11.88 -2.30
N ALA A 49 0.28 12.79 -1.36
CA ALA A 49 1.32 13.45 -0.57
C ALA A 49 2.19 12.45 0.22
N LEU A 50 1.59 11.41 0.81
CA LEU A 50 2.35 10.38 1.53
C LEU A 50 3.18 9.50 0.60
N VAL A 51 2.65 9.15 -0.58
CA VAL A 51 3.39 8.36 -1.59
C VAL A 51 4.56 9.16 -2.14
N GLU A 52 4.39 10.46 -2.40
CA GLU A 52 5.48 11.34 -2.81
C GLU A 52 6.58 11.44 -1.74
N GLN A 53 6.18 11.57 -0.47
CA GLN A 53 7.11 11.53 0.65
C GLN A 53 7.85 10.19 0.72
N MET A 54 7.16 9.07 0.55
CA MET A 54 7.75 7.73 0.56
C MET A 54 8.77 7.56 -0.58
N LEU A 55 8.45 8.03 -1.79
CA LEU A 55 9.36 8.02 -2.93
C LEU A 55 10.60 8.87 -2.68
N ALA A 56 10.45 10.05 -2.06
CA ALA A 56 11.57 10.90 -1.70
C ALA A 56 12.48 10.23 -0.65
N LEU A 57 11.90 9.61 0.39
CA LEU A 57 12.63 8.87 1.42
C LEU A 57 13.40 7.67 0.83
N HIS A 58 12.80 6.93 -0.10
CA HIS A 58 13.50 5.84 -0.79
C HIS A 58 14.67 6.32 -1.65
N LYS A 59 14.53 7.47 -2.33
CA LYS A 59 15.65 8.10 -3.07
C LYS A 59 16.78 8.49 -2.12
N GLN A 60 16.46 9.05 -0.97
CA GLN A 60 17.44 9.40 0.07
C GLN A 60 18.13 8.14 0.63
N LEU A 61 17.38 7.07 0.86
CA LEU A 61 17.92 5.80 1.34
C LEU A 61 18.90 5.19 0.33
N ALA A 62 18.58 5.25 -0.96
CA ALA A 62 19.46 4.80 -2.03
C ALA A 62 20.76 5.63 -2.13
N ALA A 63 20.71 6.91 -1.76
CA ALA A 63 21.87 7.80 -1.75
C ALA A 63 22.68 7.75 -0.43
N ALA A 64 22.09 7.24 0.65
CA ALA A 64 22.68 7.21 1.98
C ALA A 64 23.87 6.25 2.04
N LYS A 65 25.02 6.77 2.48
CA LYS A 65 26.29 6.01 2.57
C LYS A 65 26.57 5.48 3.96
N THR A 66 25.90 6.01 4.98
CA THR A 66 26.14 5.63 6.37
C THR A 66 25.03 4.70 6.90
N PRO A 67 25.36 3.68 7.71
CA PRO A 67 24.36 2.79 8.30
C PRO A 67 23.36 3.50 9.23
N GLN A 68 23.78 4.59 9.88
CA GLN A 68 22.92 5.38 10.76
C GLN A 68 21.85 6.16 9.99
N GLU A 69 22.21 6.80 8.88
CA GLU A 69 21.24 7.46 7.99
C GLU A 69 20.27 6.45 7.38
N GLN A 70 20.77 5.30 6.93
CA GLN A 70 19.92 4.23 6.41
C GLN A 70 18.93 3.73 7.46
N THR A 71 19.35 3.59 8.72
CA THR A 71 18.46 3.17 9.82
C THR A 71 17.40 4.24 10.11
N ALA A 72 17.78 5.52 10.13
CA ALA A 72 16.84 6.62 10.34
C ALA A 72 15.81 6.72 9.21
N LEU A 73 16.26 6.65 7.95
CA LEU A 73 15.41 6.68 6.77
C LEU A 73 14.49 5.45 6.70
N SER A 74 15.00 4.26 7.02
CA SER A 74 14.19 3.04 7.09
C SER A 74 13.06 3.17 8.10
N ARG A 75 13.32 3.72 9.30
CA ARG A 75 12.27 3.99 10.30
C ARG A 75 11.23 4.98 9.80
N GLN A 76 11.65 6.04 9.08
CA GLN A 76 10.74 7.00 8.48
C GLN A 76 9.88 6.38 7.38
N ILE A 77 10.46 5.50 6.56
CA ILE A 77 9.73 4.74 5.54
C ILE A 77 8.68 3.85 6.21
N THR A 78 9.05 3.06 7.22
CA THR A 78 8.10 2.22 7.96
C THR A 78 6.97 3.03 8.60
N ALA A 79 7.27 4.21 9.15
CA ALA A 79 6.25 5.07 9.71
C ALA A 79 5.31 5.67 8.65
N THR A 80 5.83 5.97 7.46
CA THR A 80 5.04 6.47 6.32
C THR A 80 4.17 5.37 5.73
N ASP A 81 4.71 4.16 5.60
CA ASP A 81 3.99 2.96 5.15
C ASP A 81 2.79 2.65 6.05
N ALA A 82 3.00 2.67 7.37
CA ALA A 82 1.90 2.50 8.34
C ALA A 82 0.82 3.61 8.26
N GLN A 83 1.18 4.83 7.86
CA GLN A 83 0.20 5.90 7.63
C GLN A 83 -0.61 5.65 6.36
N ILE A 84 0.03 5.18 5.30
CA ILE A 84 -0.63 4.80 4.04
C ILE A 84 -1.60 3.65 4.30
N ASP A 85 -1.17 2.60 5.01
CA ASP A 85 -2.02 1.46 5.34
C ASP A 85 -3.27 1.88 6.12
N ARG A 86 -3.14 2.77 7.12
CA ARG A 86 -4.29 3.31 7.86
C ARG A 86 -5.27 4.04 6.97
N LEU A 87 -4.79 4.90 6.08
CA LEU A 87 -5.65 5.61 5.14
C LEU A 87 -6.34 4.65 4.16
N VAL A 88 -5.65 3.60 3.74
CA VAL A 88 -6.24 2.54 2.90
C VAL A 88 -7.32 1.81 3.69
N TYR A 89 -7.07 1.44 4.95
CA TYR A 89 -8.08 0.78 5.79
C TYR A 89 -9.32 1.65 6.01
N GLU A 90 -9.13 2.95 6.26
CA GLU A 90 -10.23 3.92 6.37
C GLU A 90 -11.01 4.03 5.05
N LEU A 91 -10.32 4.07 3.90
CA LEU A 91 -10.94 4.18 2.58
C LEU A 91 -11.83 2.97 2.23
N TYR A 92 -11.41 1.78 2.64
CA TYR A 92 -12.14 0.53 2.43
C TYR A 92 -13.07 0.18 3.60
N GLY A 93 -13.09 0.98 4.66
CA GLY A 93 -13.96 0.78 5.82
C GLY A 93 -13.68 -0.49 6.62
N LEU A 94 -12.41 -0.94 6.67
CA LEU A 94 -12.06 -2.19 7.35
C LEU A 94 -12.24 -2.06 8.87
N THR A 95 -12.77 -3.11 9.48
CA THR A 95 -12.85 -3.20 10.95
C THR A 95 -11.51 -3.61 11.55
N ALA A 96 -11.35 -3.42 12.87
CA ALA A 96 -10.14 -3.83 13.58
C ALA A 96 -9.87 -5.35 13.47
N GLU A 97 -10.92 -6.17 13.35
CA GLU A 97 -10.80 -7.61 13.10
C GLU A 97 -10.25 -7.90 11.70
N GLU A 98 -10.73 -7.19 10.68
CA GLU A 98 -10.26 -7.36 9.29
C GLU A 98 -8.83 -6.88 9.11
N ILE A 99 -8.45 -5.77 9.76
CA ILE A 99 -7.07 -5.27 9.77
C ILE A 99 -6.12 -6.34 10.36
N LYS A 100 -6.49 -6.98 11.48
CA LYS A 100 -5.67 -8.05 12.08
C LYS A 100 -5.47 -9.24 11.14
N ILE A 101 -6.47 -9.59 10.35
CA ILE A 101 -6.36 -10.66 9.35
C ILE A 101 -5.36 -10.27 8.25
N VAL A 102 -5.41 -9.00 7.83
CA VAL A 102 -4.51 -8.46 6.80
C VAL A 102 -3.07 -8.39 7.28
N GLU A 103 -2.83 -7.96 8.52
CA GLU A 103 -1.49 -7.84 9.14
C GLU A 103 -0.91 -9.19 9.59
N GLY A 104 -1.76 -10.19 9.86
CA GLY A 104 -1.34 -11.53 10.28
C GLY A 104 -1.06 -12.53 9.15
N SER A 105 -1.21 -12.12 7.88
CA SER A 105 -1.09 -12.98 6.68
C SER A 105 0.21 -12.84 5.88
#